data_AF-A0A819EGH6-F1
#
_entry.id   AF-A0A819EGH6-F1
#
_cell.length_a   1.000
_cell.length_b   1.000
_cell.length_c   1.000
_cell.angle_alpha   90.00
_cell.angle_beta   90.00
_cell.angle_gamma   90.00
#
_symmetry.space_group_name_H-M   'P 1'
#
loop_
_entity.id
_entity.type
_entity.pdbx_description
1 polymer ?
#
loop_
_entity_poly.entity_id
_entity_poly.type
_entity_poly.pdbx_seq_one_letter_code
_entity_poly.pdbx_strand_id
1 'polypeptide(L)'
;MKCPECDVHEQYDFKVTKRLGLSYYISFTCSCGNIIHFMTGNRISPSSNSQMTDLNMTSILAGSLSGVQRRGLQKFFGAMGILPPVQIESYKRYEDLLFTSIQEVAEKSTEVAANEARMYYKGDDVTVSIDGTWLTQGYSSLHGVGTIVSVADPPKVLDYEILSRHCSECAGLLAIKKSDDFQLEKVEKYLESVILYQNVTQLLKKREEYTVIEDDFGPTLTQMLTNGKKPSFTNLVEVCRKFDGDGFIQLHLMTTETSHRHFLEKHINEDDAKAYAFAIAFYTGAYSEMLSLNANIFARRWQRNKATNAENVQVDDNTAMIMYYLIKGLSHINFYWGRVVRYVKLSEKDLNDYRPGEVITWLQFSSSDKGDDQNAKHLQYFKERNTKFIIYSLTGRSIRDFSNCSQDEDEVLFLPH
;
A
#
# COMPACT_ATOMS: atom_id res chain seq x y z
N MET A 1 -14.08 11.59 -41.59
CA MET A 1 -12.89 12.47 -41.62
C MET A 1 -12.27 12.36 -43.01
N LYS A 2 -11.86 13.47 -43.64
CA LYS A 2 -11.25 13.47 -44.98
C LYS A 2 -9.73 13.36 -44.86
N CYS A 3 -9.08 12.54 -45.69
CA CYS A 3 -7.63 12.43 -45.64
C CYS A 3 -6.98 13.69 -46.22
N PRO A 4 -6.08 14.37 -45.50
CA PRO A 4 -5.45 15.59 -46.01
C PRO A 4 -4.55 15.35 -47.22
N GLU A 5 -4.15 14.09 -47.50
CA GLU A 5 -3.32 13.77 -48.67
C GLU A 5 -4.10 13.27 -49.88
N CYS A 6 -4.99 12.28 -49.71
CA CYS A 6 -5.68 11.65 -50.82
C CYS A 6 -7.15 12.10 -50.98
N ASP A 7 -7.65 12.93 -50.08
CA ASP A 7 -9.01 13.47 -50.09
C ASP A 7 -10.15 12.41 -50.07
N VAL A 8 -9.80 11.14 -49.85
CA VAL A 8 -10.74 10.01 -49.76
C VAL A 8 -11.49 10.04 -48.42
N HIS A 9 -12.77 9.70 -48.45
CA HIS A 9 -13.62 9.53 -47.28
C HIS A 9 -13.55 8.09 -46.72
N GLU A 10 -13.48 8.00 -45.39
CA GLU A 10 -13.98 6.87 -44.58
C GLU A 10 -13.20 5.55 -44.49
N GLN A 11 -12.07 5.38 -45.18
CA GLN A 11 -11.19 4.21 -44.96
C GLN A 11 -9.96 4.58 -44.13
N TYR A 12 -10.11 4.51 -42.81
CA TYR A 12 -8.99 4.58 -41.87
C TYR A 12 -8.90 3.31 -41.03
N ASP A 13 -7.70 2.76 -40.91
CA ASP A 13 -7.36 1.79 -39.88
C ASP A 13 -7.11 2.53 -38.56
N PHE A 14 -7.86 2.16 -37.53
CA PHE A 14 -7.77 2.77 -36.20
C PHE A 14 -6.84 1.94 -35.32
N LYS A 15 -5.88 2.61 -34.68
CA LYS A 15 -4.97 1.97 -33.73
C LYS A 15 -4.73 2.84 -32.52
N VAL A 16 -4.88 2.25 -31.33
CA VAL A 16 -4.40 2.84 -30.08
C VAL A 16 -2.91 2.54 -29.97
N THR A 17 -2.07 3.57 -30.03
CA THR A 17 -0.60 3.42 -30.00
C THR A 17 -0.04 3.44 -28.59
N LYS A 18 -0.66 4.22 -27.69
CA LYS A 18 -0.24 4.32 -26.29
C LYS A 18 -1.42 4.70 -25.40
N ARG A 19 -1.41 4.21 -24.17
CA ARG A 19 -2.36 4.58 -23.13
C ARG A 19 -1.64 5.17 -21.92
N LEU A 20 -2.12 6.30 -21.42
CA LEU A 20 -1.65 7.01 -20.24
C LEU A 20 -2.84 7.22 -19.30
N GLY A 21 -3.20 6.20 -18.51
CA GLY A 21 -4.41 6.26 -17.68
C GLY A 21 -5.68 6.37 -18.53
N LEU A 22 -6.39 7.50 -18.41
CA LEU A 22 -7.59 7.82 -19.19
C LEU A 22 -7.27 8.46 -20.55
N SER A 23 -6.02 8.90 -20.77
CA SER A 23 -5.59 9.50 -22.02
C SER A 23 -5.08 8.45 -23.00
N TYR A 24 -5.47 8.57 -24.26
CA TYR A 24 -5.08 7.67 -25.34
C TYR A 24 -4.34 8.43 -26.43
N TYR A 25 -3.28 7.82 -26.94
CA TYR A 25 -2.66 8.17 -28.21
C TYR A 25 -3.25 7.25 -29.26
N ILE A 26 -3.85 7.86 -30.27
CA ILE A 26 -4.58 7.20 -31.33
C ILE A 26 -3.91 7.57 -32.65
N SER A 27 -3.80 6.60 -33.54
CA SER A 27 -3.41 6.81 -34.94
C SER A 27 -4.50 6.33 -35.87
N PHE A 28 -4.80 7.13 -36.88
CA PHE A 28 -5.66 6.78 -38.00
C PHE A 28 -4.79 6.66 -39.25
N THR A 29 -4.70 5.45 -39.81
CA THR A 29 -3.92 5.18 -41.02
C THR A 29 -4.86 5.11 -42.22
N CYS A 30 -4.69 6.03 -43.17
CA CYS A 30 -5.44 5.99 -44.42
C CYS A 30 -4.91 4.89 -45.35
N SER A 31 -5.75 4.39 -46.26
CA SER A 31 -5.36 3.44 -47.30
C SER A 31 -4.23 3.95 -48.22
N CYS A 32 -4.05 5.26 -48.35
CA CYS A 32 -2.92 5.85 -49.08
C CYS A 32 -1.59 5.84 -48.31
N GLY A 33 -1.59 5.39 -47.05
CA GLY A 33 -0.41 5.33 -46.18
C GLY A 33 -0.23 6.54 -45.25
N ASN A 34 -1.01 7.61 -45.40
CA ASN A 34 -0.95 8.77 -44.50
C ASN A 34 -1.45 8.41 -43.09
N ILE A 35 -0.74 8.89 -42.05
CA ILE A 35 -1.05 8.60 -40.64
C ILE A 35 -1.36 9.90 -39.90
N ILE A 36 -2.54 9.96 -39.28
CA ILE A 36 -2.97 11.09 -38.45
C ILE A 36 -2.90 10.66 -36.98
N HIS A 37 -2.16 11.41 -36.16
CA HIS A 37 -2.07 11.17 -34.72
C HIS A 37 -3.00 12.10 -33.94
N PHE A 38 -3.67 11.54 -32.93
CA PHE A 38 -4.55 12.26 -32.02
C PHE A 38 -4.26 11.85 -30.57
N MET A 39 -4.38 12.79 -29.63
CA MET A 39 -4.31 12.51 -28.20
C MET A 39 -5.59 13.00 -27.53
N THR A 40 -6.19 12.15 -26.69
CA THR A 40 -7.47 12.49 -26.04
C THR A 40 -7.34 13.44 -24.84
N GLY A 41 -6.11 13.76 -24.40
CA GLY A 41 -5.84 14.72 -23.33
C GLY A 41 -4.59 15.53 -23.65
N ASN A 42 -4.57 16.81 -23.29
CA ASN A 42 -3.42 17.69 -23.49
C ASN A 42 -2.35 17.41 -22.45
N ARG A 43 -1.09 17.55 -22.84
CA ARG A 43 0.02 17.46 -21.88
C ARG A 43 0.03 18.69 -20.97
N ILE A 44 0.15 18.45 -19.67
CA ILE A 44 0.15 19.53 -18.66
C ILE A 44 1.50 20.23 -18.63
N SER A 45 2.58 19.48 -18.85
CA SER A 45 3.94 20.04 -18.97
C SER A 45 4.38 20.02 -20.43
N PRO A 46 4.91 21.13 -20.96
CA PRO A 46 5.48 21.18 -22.32
C PRO A 46 6.78 20.37 -22.46
N SER A 47 7.31 19.81 -21.36
CA SER A 47 8.47 18.92 -21.45
C SER A 47 8.13 17.66 -22.26
N SER A 48 8.98 17.32 -23.22
CA SER A 48 8.82 16.17 -24.12
C SER A 48 8.69 14.83 -23.37
N ASN A 49 9.18 14.75 -22.13
CA ASN A 49 9.21 13.55 -21.30
C ASN A 49 8.02 13.41 -20.34
N SER A 50 7.23 14.47 -20.09
CA SER A 50 6.09 14.36 -19.19
C SER A 50 4.98 13.54 -19.84
N GLN A 51 4.57 12.48 -19.14
CA GLN A 51 3.41 11.66 -19.49
C GLN A 51 2.14 12.14 -18.78
N MET A 52 2.18 13.33 -18.16
CA MET A 52 1.05 13.88 -17.44
C MET A 52 0.09 14.61 -18.38
N THR A 53 -1.20 14.33 -18.27
CA THR A 53 -2.25 14.87 -19.14
C THR A 53 -3.40 15.48 -18.33
N ASP A 54 -3.98 16.56 -18.84
CA ASP A 54 -5.10 17.27 -18.22
C ASP A 54 -6.28 16.37 -17.86
N LEU A 55 -6.66 15.44 -18.74
CA LEU A 55 -7.77 14.50 -18.53
C LEU A 55 -7.60 13.66 -17.26
N ASN A 56 -6.38 13.17 -17.03
CA ASN A 56 -6.05 12.44 -15.81
C ASN A 56 -6.09 13.36 -14.59
N MET A 57 -5.50 14.56 -14.68
CA MET A 57 -5.52 15.52 -13.57
C MET A 57 -6.95 15.90 -13.17
N THR A 58 -7.81 16.19 -14.15
CA THR A 58 -9.23 16.49 -13.92
C THR A 58 -9.96 15.31 -13.29
N SER A 59 -9.70 14.08 -13.73
CA SER A 59 -10.31 12.90 -13.11
C SER A 59 -9.92 12.74 -11.65
N ILE A 60 -8.66 13.04 -11.31
CA ILE A 60 -8.12 12.92 -9.96
C ILE A 60 -8.69 14.01 -9.07
N LEU A 61 -8.74 15.25 -9.57
CA LEU A 61 -9.41 16.36 -8.91
C LEU A 61 -10.88 16.04 -8.62
N ALA A 62 -11.62 15.49 -9.59
CA ALA A 62 -13.00 15.06 -9.38
C ALA A 62 -13.12 13.97 -8.30
N GLY A 63 -12.18 13.02 -8.28
CA GLY A 63 -12.10 11.98 -7.25
C GLY A 63 -11.85 12.55 -5.84
N SER A 64 -10.98 13.56 -5.73
CA SER A 64 -10.68 14.24 -4.48
C SER A 64 -11.87 15.08 -3.99
N LEU A 65 -12.48 15.89 -4.87
CA LEU A 65 -13.65 16.71 -4.54
C LEU A 65 -14.86 15.87 -4.13
N SER A 66 -15.01 14.67 -4.70
CA SER A 66 -16.12 13.76 -4.38
C SER A 66 -15.82 12.84 -3.18
N GLY A 67 -14.62 12.90 -2.60
CA GLY A 67 -14.20 12.02 -1.48
C GLY A 67 -14.02 10.55 -1.84
N VAL A 68 -14.15 10.17 -3.12
CA VAL A 68 -14.08 8.78 -3.59
C VAL A 68 -12.64 8.30 -3.83
N GLN A 69 -11.74 9.25 -4.10
CA GLN A 69 -10.32 9.05 -4.39
C GLN A 69 -10.07 7.97 -5.48
N ARG A 70 -8.82 7.49 -5.60
CA ARG A 70 -8.42 6.53 -6.64
C ARG A 70 -9.27 5.26 -6.68
N ARG A 71 -9.52 4.63 -5.50
CA ARG A 71 -10.27 3.37 -5.43
C ARG A 71 -11.70 3.54 -5.89
N GLY A 72 -12.36 4.64 -5.52
CA GLY A 72 -13.71 4.93 -5.98
C GLY A 72 -13.76 5.25 -7.47
N LEU A 73 -12.80 6.03 -7.99
CA LEU A 73 -12.67 6.25 -9.44
C LEU A 73 -12.47 4.95 -10.22
N GLN A 74 -11.66 4.02 -9.69
CA GLN A 74 -11.45 2.71 -10.30
C GLN A 74 -12.75 1.90 -10.40
N LYS A 75 -13.58 1.91 -9.35
CA LYS A 75 -14.91 1.28 -9.37
C LYS A 75 -15.84 1.97 -10.36
N PHE A 76 -15.86 3.31 -10.36
CA PHE A 76 -16.69 4.11 -11.26
C PHE A 76 -16.36 3.84 -12.73
N PHE A 77 -15.09 3.95 -13.12
CA PHE A 77 -14.68 3.67 -14.50
C PHE A 77 -14.90 2.21 -14.88
N GLY A 78 -14.63 1.27 -13.97
CA GLY A 78 -14.92 -0.15 -14.18
C GLY A 78 -16.40 -0.41 -14.47
N ALA A 79 -17.32 0.24 -13.75
CA ALA A 79 -18.75 0.13 -13.99
C ALA A 79 -19.19 0.72 -15.35
N MET A 80 -18.47 1.73 -15.86
CA MET A 80 -18.70 2.31 -17.18
C MET A 80 -18.00 1.53 -18.32
N GLY A 81 -17.32 0.42 -18.03
CA GLY A 81 -16.53 -0.31 -19.02
C GLY A 81 -15.28 0.44 -19.48
N ILE A 82 -14.85 1.45 -18.72
CA ILE A 82 -13.63 2.23 -18.96
C ILE A 82 -12.49 1.61 -18.15
N LEU A 83 -11.31 1.54 -18.76
CA LEU A 83 -10.11 1.05 -18.08
C LEU A 83 -9.75 1.94 -16.87
N PRO A 84 -9.10 1.38 -15.83
CA PRO A 84 -8.85 2.08 -14.57
C PRO A 84 -8.03 3.36 -14.74
N PRO A 85 -8.10 4.32 -13.81
CA PRO A 85 -7.30 5.55 -13.87
C PRO A 85 -5.80 5.22 -13.78
N VAL A 86 -4.95 6.25 -13.78
CA VAL A 86 -3.50 6.08 -13.70
C VAL A 86 -3.04 5.17 -12.54
N GLN A 87 -1.88 4.56 -12.70
CA GLN A 87 -1.22 3.75 -11.67
C GLN A 87 -1.03 4.55 -10.38
N ILE A 88 -0.89 3.87 -9.24
CA ILE A 88 -0.91 4.52 -7.92
C ILE A 88 0.23 5.52 -7.73
N GLU A 89 1.41 5.23 -8.27
CA GLU A 89 2.58 6.13 -8.24
C GLU A 89 2.32 7.38 -9.07
N SER A 90 1.72 7.21 -10.24
CA SER A 90 1.32 8.33 -11.08
C SER A 90 0.21 9.15 -10.42
N TYR A 91 -0.77 8.49 -9.80
CA TYR A 91 -1.86 9.13 -9.06
C TYR A 91 -1.31 10.03 -7.96
N LYS A 92 -0.39 9.52 -7.13
CA LYS A 92 0.28 10.30 -6.08
C LYS A 92 0.97 11.54 -6.64
N ARG A 93 1.69 11.41 -7.75
CA ARG A 93 2.33 12.57 -8.41
C ARG A 93 1.33 13.64 -8.87
N TYR A 94 0.16 13.24 -9.38
CA TYR A 94 -0.89 14.20 -9.69
C TYR A 94 -1.49 14.81 -8.42
N GLU A 95 -1.68 14.01 -7.38
CA GLU A 95 -2.22 14.44 -6.09
C GLU A 95 -1.30 15.46 -5.41
N ASP A 96 0.01 15.21 -5.37
CA ASP A 96 1.01 16.15 -4.84
C ASP A 96 1.01 17.46 -5.63
N LEU A 97 0.94 17.38 -6.97
CA LEU A 97 0.89 18.56 -7.82
C LEU A 97 -0.41 19.36 -7.63
N LEU A 98 -1.54 18.66 -7.52
CA LEU A 98 -2.85 19.27 -7.23
C LEU A 98 -2.85 19.91 -5.84
N PHE A 99 -2.33 19.23 -4.84
CA PHE A 99 -2.27 19.72 -3.47
C PHE A 99 -1.48 21.04 -3.39
N THR A 100 -0.26 21.06 -3.94
CA THR A 100 0.56 22.28 -4.01
C THR A 100 -0.17 23.41 -4.74
N SER A 101 -0.78 23.11 -5.89
CA SER A 101 -1.49 24.12 -6.69
C SER A 101 -2.73 24.68 -5.97
N ILE A 102 -3.49 23.82 -5.29
CA ILE A 102 -4.68 24.20 -4.53
C ILE A 102 -4.27 25.04 -3.31
N GLN A 103 -3.20 24.65 -2.62
CA GLN A 103 -2.68 25.40 -1.48
C GLN A 103 -2.23 26.80 -1.90
N GLU A 104 -1.45 26.93 -2.98
CA GLU A 104 -1.03 28.25 -3.49
C GLU A 104 -2.21 29.15 -3.86
N VAL A 105 -3.26 28.57 -4.48
CA VAL A 105 -4.48 29.32 -4.83
C VAL A 105 -5.25 29.72 -3.57
N ALA A 106 -5.34 28.84 -2.58
CA ALA A 106 -6.00 29.13 -1.32
C ALA A 106 -5.31 30.27 -0.56
N GLU A 107 -3.97 30.22 -0.44
CA GLU A 107 -3.16 31.26 0.19
C GLU A 107 -3.29 32.62 -0.51
N LYS A 108 -3.24 32.64 -1.85
CA LYS A 108 -3.45 33.89 -2.61
C LYS A 108 -4.88 34.41 -2.46
N SER A 109 -5.86 33.51 -2.42
CA SER A 109 -7.27 33.89 -2.25
C SER A 109 -7.53 34.48 -0.88
N THR A 110 -6.96 33.92 0.19
CA THR A 110 -7.10 34.47 1.54
C THR A 110 -6.34 35.79 1.70
N GLU A 111 -5.16 35.94 1.09
CA GLU A 111 -4.43 37.20 1.06
C GLU A 111 -5.23 38.33 0.40
N VAL A 112 -5.84 38.06 -0.77
CA VAL A 112 -6.71 39.02 -1.45
C VAL A 112 -7.92 39.36 -0.57
N ALA A 113 -8.58 38.37 0.02
CA ALA A 113 -9.72 38.58 0.90
C ALA A 113 -9.35 39.42 2.14
N ALA A 114 -8.19 39.18 2.76
CA ALA A 114 -7.68 39.96 3.88
C ALA A 114 -7.41 41.43 3.50
N ASN A 115 -6.81 41.66 2.33
CA ASN A 115 -6.58 43.01 1.81
C ASN A 115 -7.89 43.75 1.53
N GLU A 116 -8.87 43.10 0.90
CA GLU A 116 -10.19 43.67 0.65
C GLU A 116 -10.92 44.00 1.95
N ALA A 117 -10.86 43.12 2.96
CA ALA A 117 -11.40 43.39 4.28
C ALA A 117 -10.73 44.61 4.92
N ARG A 118 -9.39 44.70 4.89
CA ARG A 118 -8.65 45.86 5.42
C ARG A 118 -9.06 47.17 4.75
N MET A 119 -9.27 47.15 3.43
CA MET A 119 -9.75 48.33 2.69
C MET A 119 -11.18 48.70 3.07
N TYR A 120 -12.06 47.71 3.24
CA TYR A 120 -13.45 47.91 3.66
C TYR A 120 -13.55 48.56 5.05
N TYR A 121 -12.77 48.06 6.01
CA TYR A 121 -12.70 48.61 7.37
C TYR A 121 -11.73 49.80 7.50
N LYS A 122 -11.17 50.30 6.38
CA LYS A 122 -10.31 51.50 6.33
C LYS A 122 -9.11 51.48 7.29
N GLY A 123 -8.62 50.30 7.66
CA GLY A 123 -7.52 50.13 8.60
C GLY A 123 -7.90 50.11 10.07
N ASP A 124 -9.19 50.17 10.42
CA ASP A 124 -9.70 49.84 11.75
C ASP A 124 -9.71 48.31 11.98
N ASP A 125 -9.97 47.89 13.22
CA ASP A 125 -10.05 46.48 13.60
C ASP A 125 -11.13 45.75 12.78
N VAL A 126 -10.72 44.67 12.10
CA VAL A 126 -11.62 43.82 11.32
C VAL A 126 -12.41 42.92 12.28
N THR A 127 -13.73 43.04 12.27
CA THR A 127 -14.59 42.10 12.99
C THR A 127 -14.64 40.79 12.23
N VAL A 128 -14.30 39.69 12.93
CA VAL A 128 -14.26 38.34 12.35
C VAL A 128 -15.17 37.38 13.12
N SER A 129 -15.69 36.40 12.39
CA SER A 129 -16.27 35.18 12.93
C SER A 129 -15.29 34.03 12.71
N ILE A 130 -15.21 33.10 13.65
CA ILE A 130 -14.42 31.88 13.50
C ILE A 130 -15.41 30.73 13.34
N ASP A 131 -15.28 29.99 12.25
CA ASP A 131 -16.09 28.80 11.98
C ASP A 131 -15.18 27.62 11.67
N GLY A 132 -15.68 26.41 11.84
CA GLY A 132 -14.91 25.21 11.56
C GLY A 132 -15.79 24.04 11.14
N THR A 133 -15.23 23.20 10.27
CA THR A 133 -15.90 21.99 9.82
C THR A 133 -14.98 20.77 9.96
N TRP A 134 -15.60 19.60 10.05
CA TRP A 134 -14.93 18.32 10.14
C TRP A 134 -14.99 17.59 8.80
N LEU A 135 -13.96 16.80 8.49
CA LEU A 135 -13.94 16.00 7.25
C LEU A 135 -15.09 14.99 7.20
N THR A 136 -15.51 14.47 8.35
CA THR A 136 -16.59 13.49 8.48
C THR A 136 -17.59 13.93 9.53
N GLN A 137 -18.88 13.70 9.26
CA GLN A 137 -19.95 14.02 10.21
C GLN A 137 -19.85 13.11 11.45
N GLY A 138 -19.93 13.70 12.65
CA GLY A 138 -19.93 12.99 13.94
C GLY A 138 -18.66 13.17 14.77
N TYR A 139 -18.68 12.68 16.01
CA TYR A 139 -17.63 12.87 17.02
C TYR A 139 -16.32 12.08 16.75
N SER A 140 -16.24 11.35 15.64
CA SER A 140 -15.09 10.49 15.28
C SER A 140 -14.13 11.14 14.28
N SER A 141 -14.38 12.37 13.83
CA SER A 141 -13.51 12.99 12.84
C SER A 141 -12.13 13.31 13.42
N LEU A 142 -11.10 12.90 12.69
CA LEU A 142 -9.70 13.10 13.05
C LEU A 142 -9.09 14.32 12.37
N HIS A 143 -9.79 14.90 11.39
CA HIS A 143 -9.33 16.03 10.60
C HIS A 143 -10.44 17.09 10.54
N GLY A 144 -10.09 18.33 10.81
CA GLY A 144 -10.96 19.48 10.71
C GLY A 144 -10.24 20.68 10.11
N VAL A 145 -11.01 21.66 9.68
CA VAL A 145 -10.50 22.94 9.24
C VAL A 145 -11.19 24.03 10.04
N GLY A 146 -10.39 24.92 10.63
CA GLY A 146 -10.85 26.18 11.19
C GLY A 146 -10.67 27.28 10.16
N THR A 147 -11.60 28.22 10.11
CA THR A 147 -11.58 29.35 9.18
C THR A 147 -11.91 30.63 9.92
N ILE A 148 -11.20 31.69 9.58
CA ILE A 148 -11.50 33.06 10.02
C ILE A 148 -12.24 33.74 8.89
N VAL A 149 -13.44 34.22 9.17
CA VAL A 149 -14.35 34.81 8.18
C VAL A 149 -14.63 36.25 8.56
N SER A 150 -14.50 37.18 7.62
CA SER A 150 -14.91 38.58 7.84
C SER A 150 -16.43 38.68 7.99
N VAL A 151 -16.88 39.60 8.85
CA VAL A 151 -18.31 39.97 8.99
C VAL A 151 -18.72 41.01 7.93
N ALA A 152 -17.99 41.07 6.81
CA ALA A 152 -18.32 41.93 5.68
C ALA A 152 -19.48 41.33 4.85
N ASP A 153 -20.07 42.14 3.97
CA ASP A 153 -21.06 41.67 2.99
C ASP A 153 -20.50 41.80 1.56
N PRO A 154 -20.14 40.69 0.89
CA PRO A 154 -20.25 39.29 1.33
C PRO A 154 -19.13 38.87 2.30
N PRO A 155 -19.37 37.88 3.17
CA PRO A 155 -18.36 37.36 4.07
C PRO A 155 -17.28 36.61 3.29
N LYS A 156 -16.02 36.82 3.66
CA LYS A 156 -14.85 36.19 3.01
C LYS A 156 -13.95 35.51 4.02
N VAL A 157 -13.39 34.38 3.64
CA VAL A 157 -12.37 33.65 4.42
C VAL A 157 -11.07 34.44 4.34
N LEU A 158 -10.61 34.92 5.49
CA LEU A 158 -9.38 35.70 5.65
C LEU A 158 -8.18 34.81 5.96
N ASP A 159 -8.43 33.69 6.63
CA ASP A 159 -7.41 32.72 7.01
C ASP A 159 -8.05 31.35 7.27
N TYR A 160 -7.25 30.29 7.19
CA TYR A 160 -7.68 28.94 7.56
C TYR A 160 -6.53 28.14 8.16
N GLU A 161 -6.88 27.23 9.07
CA GLU A 161 -5.95 26.30 9.69
C GLU A 161 -6.51 24.89 9.58
N ILE A 162 -5.69 23.95 9.08
CA ILE A 162 -6.06 22.54 9.00
C ILE A 162 -5.56 21.86 10.28
N LEU A 163 -6.49 21.40 11.10
CA LEU A 163 -6.19 20.74 12.37
C LEU A 163 -6.42 19.24 12.26
N SER A 164 -5.44 18.47 12.71
CA SER A 164 -5.54 17.02 12.80
C SER A 164 -5.38 16.54 14.24
N ARG A 165 -6.36 15.79 14.75
CA ARG A 165 -6.22 14.98 15.97
C ARG A 165 -5.48 13.67 15.71
N HIS A 166 -5.18 13.39 14.44
CA HIS A 166 -4.39 12.25 14.02
C HIS A 166 -3.09 12.73 13.39
N CYS A 167 -2.03 12.69 14.17
CA CYS A 167 -0.70 12.70 13.60
C CYS A 167 -0.30 11.24 13.42
N SER A 168 -0.03 10.82 12.18
CA SER A 168 0.43 9.47 11.84
C SER A 168 1.73 9.13 12.58
N GLU A 169 2.61 10.12 12.78
CA GLU A 169 3.83 9.98 13.58
C GLU A 169 3.51 9.80 15.07
N CYS A 170 2.63 10.64 15.65
CA CYS A 170 2.24 10.52 17.06
C CYS A 170 1.42 9.25 17.33
N ALA A 171 0.61 8.79 16.37
CA ALA A 171 -0.12 7.54 16.49
C ALA A 171 0.84 6.35 16.56
N GLY A 172 1.92 6.37 15.76
CA GLY A 172 3.02 5.42 15.88
C GLY A 172 3.73 5.50 17.23
N LEU A 173 4.11 6.71 17.68
CA LEU A 173 4.77 6.94 18.97
C LEU A 173 3.90 6.60 20.19
N LEU A 174 2.60 6.87 20.17
CA LEU A 174 1.66 6.56 21.26
C LEU A 174 1.36 5.06 21.35
N ALA A 175 1.34 4.36 20.22
CA ALA A 175 1.24 2.89 20.21
C ALA A 175 2.48 2.26 20.87
N ILE A 176 3.66 2.85 20.65
CA ILE A 176 4.92 2.45 21.30
C ILE A 176 4.90 2.79 22.81
N LYS A 177 4.38 3.96 23.20
CA LYS A 177 4.30 4.41 24.60
C LYS A 177 3.39 3.56 25.50
N LYS A 178 2.42 2.85 24.92
CA LYS A 178 1.43 2.03 25.65
C LYS A 178 1.88 0.58 25.88
N SER A 179 3.05 0.16 25.37
CA SER A 179 3.61 -1.14 25.74
C SER A 179 4.27 -1.03 27.11
N ASP A 180 3.83 -1.83 28.09
CA ASP A 180 4.27 -1.81 29.49
C ASP A 180 5.78 -2.08 29.71
N ASP A 181 6.53 -2.38 28.65
CA ASP A 181 7.95 -2.75 28.67
C ASP A 181 8.91 -1.64 28.19
N PHE A 182 8.41 -0.40 28.06
CA PHE A 182 9.15 0.66 27.39
C PHE A 182 10.16 1.38 28.32
N GLN A 183 11.44 0.99 28.25
CA GLN A 183 12.56 1.78 28.77
C GLN A 183 12.81 3.00 27.86
N LEU A 184 11.93 3.99 28.00
CA LEU A 184 11.81 5.21 27.18
C LEU A 184 13.15 5.93 26.98
N GLU A 185 13.93 6.08 28.06
CA GLU A 185 15.26 6.73 28.02
C GLU A 185 16.28 6.00 27.15
N LYS A 186 16.23 4.66 27.08
CA LYS A 186 17.24 3.88 26.35
C LYS A 186 16.97 3.93 24.85
N VAL A 187 15.69 3.87 24.46
CA VAL A 187 15.27 3.99 23.06
C VAL A 187 15.42 5.43 22.55
N GLU A 188 15.12 6.45 23.36
CA GLU A 188 15.39 7.85 23.01
C GLU A 188 16.90 8.08 22.84
N LYS A 189 17.76 7.58 23.74
CA LYS A 189 19.22 7.61 23.54
C LYS A 189 19.68 6.87 22.30
N TYR A 190 19.06 5.72 21.98
CA TYR A 190 19.39 4.99 20.76
C TYR A 190 18.90 5.74 19.51
N LEU A 191 17.72 6.36 19.52
CA LEU A 191 17.21 7.18 18.41
C LEU A 191 17.99 8.49 18.24
N GLU A 192 18.45 9.12 19.32
CA GLU A 192 19.34 10.29 19.31
C GLU A 192 20.76 9.94 18.84
N SER A 193 21.22 8.71 19.11
CA SER A 193 22.54 8.23 18.66
C SER A 193 22.52 7.54 17.30
N VAL A 194 21.36 7.11 16.81
CA VAL A 194 21.19 6.72 15.42
C VAL A 194 21.02 8.00 14.62
N ILE A 195 22.11 8.48 14.02
CA ILE A 195 22.04 9.49 12.97
C ILE A 195 21.34 8.85 11.76
N LEU A 196 20.01 8.81 11.76
CA LEU A 196 19.20 8.43 10.60
C LEU A 196 19.17 9.61 9.62
N TYR A 197 20.33 9.87 9.01
CA TYR A 197 20.55 10.89 7.99
C TYR A 197 20.28 12.33 8.46
N GLN A 198 21.08 13.29 7.97
CA GLN A 198 20.99 14.68 8.45
C GLN A 198 19.66 15.37 8.09
N ASN A 199 18.89 14.80 7.16
CA ASN A 199 17.55 15.28 6.84
C ASN A 199 16.63 14.17 6.30
N VAL A 200 15.33 14.41 6.42
CA VAL A 200 14.25 13.55 5.92
C VAL A 200 14.39 13.27 4.42
N THR A 201 14.94 14.21 3.63
CA THR A 201 15.14 14.06 2.18
C THR A 201 16.13 12.95 1.82
N GLN A 202 17.21 12.77 2.59
CA GLN A 202 18.17 11.68 2.40
C GLN A 202 17.56 10.32 2.76
N LEU A 203 16.78 10.26 3.84
CA LEU A 203 16.04 9.06 4.23
C LEU A 203 15.00 8.67 3.16
N LEU A 204 14.28 9.65 2.61
CA LEU A 204 13.29 9.44 1.55
C LEU A 204 13.94 8.98 0.23
N LYS A 205 15.10 9.56 -0.16
CA LYS A 205 15.89 9.09 -1.31
C LYS A 205 16.37 7.65 -1.14
N LYS A 206 16.88 7.30 0.05
CA LYS A 206 17.23 5.92 0.40
C LYS A 206 16.00 5.00 0.36
N ARG A 207 14.84 5.44 0.87
CA ARG A 207 13.57 4.69 0.77
C ARG A 207 13.11 4.50 -0.68
N GLU A 208 13.37 5.45 -1.58
CA GLU A 208 13.08 5.29 -3.01
C GLU A 208 13.97 4.22 -3.68
N GLU A 209 15.19 3.99 -3.16
CA GLU A 209 16.06 2.89 -3.62
C GLU A 209 15.56 1.51 -3.18
N TYR A 210 14.83 1.42 -2.06
CA TYR A 210 14.28 0.18 -1.49
C TYR A 210 12.75 0.22 -1.52
N THR A 211 12.19 -0.22 -2.65
CA THR A 211 10.75 -0.26 -2.90
C THR A 211 10.04 -1.13 -1.87
N VAL A 212 9.14 -0.57 -1.07
CA VAL A 212 8.28 -1.35 -0.17
C VAL A 212 7.21 -2.05 -1.01
N ILE A 213 7.39 -3.36 -1.21
CA ILE A 213 6.55 -4.22 -2.07
C ILE A 213 5.28 -4.64 -1.30
N GLU A 214 4.27 -3.79 -1.23
CA GLU A 214 3.04 -4.13 -0.49
C GLU A 214 1.79 -4.42 -1.36
N ASP A 215 1.82 -4.19 -2.69
CA ASP A 215 0.59 -4.31 -3.50
C ASP A 215 0.75 -4.98 -4.89
N ASP A 216 1.94 -5.46 -5.25
CA ASP A 216 2.26 -5.83 -6.65
C ASP A 216 2.35 -7.35 -6.93
N PHE A 217 2.06 -8.19 -5.93
CA PHE A 217 2.03 -9.64 -6.09
C PHE A 217 0.79 -10.12 -6.87
N GLY A 218 -0.29 -9.35 -6.85
CA GLY A 218 -1.58 -9.71 -7.45
C GLY A 218 -1.51 -10.05 -8.95
N PRO A 219 -1.00 -9.16 -9.82
CA PRO A 219 -1.02 -9.38 -11.28
C PRO A 219 -0.15 -10.55 -11.74
N THR A 220 1.05 -10.68 -11.16
CA THR A 220 2.02 -11.73 -11.52
C THR A 220 1.52 -13.13 -11.11
N LEU A 221 0.98 -13.27 -9.89
CA LEU A 221 0.37 -14.52 -9.43
C LEU A 221 -0.90 -14.86 -10.20
N THR A 222 -1.72 -13.85 -10.54
CA THR A 222 -2.92 -14.05 -11.36
C THR A 222 -2.57 -14.56 -12.77
N GLN A 223 -1.48 -14.04 -13.37
CA GLN A 223 -0.99 -14.48 -14.68
C GLN A 223 -0.46 -15.93 -14.66
N MET A 224 0.12 -16.38 -13.54
CA MET A 224 0.55 -17.77 -13.38
C MET A 224 -0.65 -18.73 -13.23
N LEU A 225 -1.75 -18.27 -12.61
CA LEU A 225 -2.97 -19.07 -12.41
C LEU A 225 -3.84 -19.18 -13.68
N THR A 226 -3.68 -18.30 -14.67
CA THR A 226 -4.45 -18.33 -15.94
C THR A 226 -4.14 -19.52 -16.86
N ASN A 227 -3.12 -20.34 -16.57
CA ASN A 227 -2.74 -21.53 -17.35
C ASN A 227 -3.57 -22.80 -17.05
N GLY A 228 -4.82 -22.66 -16.60
CA GLY A 228 -5.81 -23.75 -16.73
C GLY A 228 -6.44 -24.31 -15.45
N LYS A 229 -6.24 -23.70 -14.28
CA LYS A 229 -7.03 -24.03 -13.07
C LYS A 229 -7.60 -22.76 -12.44
N LYS A 230 -8.93 -22.70 -12.33
CA LYS A 230 -9.60 -21.60 -11.63
C LYS A 230 -9.23 -21.66 -10.14
N PRO A 231 -8.74 -20.58 -9.52
CA PRO A 231 -8.52 -20.55 -8.09
C PRO A 231 -9.85 -20.82 -7.37
N SER A 232 -9.86 -21.79 -6.45
CA SER A 232 -10.97 -22.02 -5.52
C SER A 232 -10.46 -22.63 -4.22
N PHE A 233 -11.28 -22.58 -3.17
CA PHE A 233 -10.96 -23.23 -1.91
C PHE A 233 -10.70 -24.74 -2.09
N THR A 234 -11.55 -25.43 -2.86
CA THR A 234 -11.39 -26.87 -3.14
C THR A 234 -10.04 -27.18 -3.80
N ASN A 235 -9.64 -26.38 -4.78
CA ASN A 235 -8.37 -26.58 -5.47
C ASN A 235 -7.18 -26.30 -4.56
N LEU A 236 -7.28 -25.31 -3.67
CA LEU A 236 -6.26 -25.03 -2.66
C LEU A 236 -6.07 -26.23 -1.72
N VAL A 237 -7.16 -26.80 -1.21
CA VAL A 237 -7.10 -27.99 -0.33
C VAL A 237 -6.47 -29.18 -1.05
N GLU A 238 -6.85 -29.45 -2.30
CA GLU A 238 -6.24 -30.52 -3.10
C GLU A 238 -4.74 -30.32 -3.33
N VAL A 239 -4.32 -29.07 -3.51
CA VAL A 239 -2.91 -28.73 -3.64
C VAL A 239 -2.16 -28.95 -2.33
N CYS A 240 -2.72 -28.49 -1.20
CA CYS A 240 -2.10 -28.67 0.11
C CYS A 240 -2.01 -30.14 0.53
N ARG A 241 -2.97 -31.00 0.13
CA ARG A 241 -2.91 -32.47 0.35
C ARG A 241 -1.69 -33.15 -0.28
N LYS A 242 -1.06 -32.54 -1.28
CA LYS A 242 0.19 -33.07 -1.86
C LYS A 242 1.39 -32.87 -0.94
N PHE A 243 1.30 -31.88 -0.06
CA PHE A 243 2.37 -31.52 0.86
C PHE A 243 2.13 -32.14 2.22
N ASP A 244 0.87 -32.22 2.68
CA ASP A 244 0.51 -32.59 4.04
C ASP A 244 -0.47 -33.78 4.10
N GLY A 245 -0.36 -34.58 5.16
CA GLY A 245 -1.20 -35.78 5.34
C GLY A 245 -2.64 -35.43 5.74
N ASP A 246 -3.58 -36.35 5.50
CA ASP A 246 -5.02 -36.11 5.74
C ASP A 246 -5.33 -35.66 7.19
N GLY A 247 -4.58 -36.14 8.18
CA GLY A 247 -4.75 -35.73 9.58
C GLY A 247 -4.45 -34.26 9.83
N PHE A 248 -3.39 -33.71 9.22
CA PHE A 248 -3.05 -32.30 9.32
C PHE A 248 -3.94 -31.43 8.44
N ILE A 249 -4.34 -31.92 7.25
CA ILE A 249 -5.34 -31.24 6.42
C ILE A 249 -6.65 -31.06 7.20
N GLN A 250 -7.07 -32.08 7.94
CA GLN A 250 -8.25 -31.96 8.81
C GLN A 250 -8.06 -30.92 9.91
N LEU A 251 -6.86 -30.80 10.49
CA LEU A 251 -6.54 -29.76 11.46
C LEU A 251 -6.67 -28.36 10.84
N HIS A 252 -6.08 -28.14 9.67
CA HIS A 252 -6.19 -26.86 8.93
C HIS A 252 -7.64 -26.50 8.62
N LEU A 253 -8.46 -27.49 8.25
CA LEU A 253 -9.90 -27.30 8.00
C LEU A 253 -10.66 -26.89 9.27
N MET A 254 -10.35 -27.50 10.42
CA MET A 254 -10.97 -27.11 11.69
C MET A 254 -10.65 -25.66 12.08
N THR A 255 -9.40 -25.25 11.93
CA THR A 255 -8.97 -23.86 12.15
C THR A 255 -9.64 -22.90 11.14
N THR A 256 -9.87 -23.36 9.91
CA THR A 256 -10.56 -22.58 8.87
C THR A 256 -12.01 -22.31 9.25
N GLU A 257 -12.74 -23.30 9.77
CA GLU A 257 -14.15 -23.17 10.16
C GLU A 257 -14.37 -22.11 11.24
N THR A 258 -13.39 -21.89 12.12
CA THR A 258 -13.48 -20.86 13.16
C THR A 258 -13.03 -19.50 12.67
N SER A 259 -11.98 -19.43 11.85
CA SER A 259 -11.29 -18.19 11.49
C SER A 259 -11.80 -17.51 10.22
N HIS A 260 -12.44 -18.22 9.27
CA HIS A 260 -12.92 -17.62 8.02
C HIS A 260 -13.99 -16.54 8.21
N ARG A 261 -14.70 -16.57 9.35
CA ARG A 261 -15.69 -15.54 9.72
C ARG A 261 -15.10 -14.13 9.74
N HIS A 262 -13.82 -13.99 10.11
CA HIS A 262 -13.09 -12.73 10.06
C HIS A 262 -13.12 -12.09 8.66
N PHE A 263 -13.02 -12.92 7.61
CA PHE A 263 -13.04 -12.45 6.23
C PHE A 263 -14.47 -12.18 5.73
N LEU A 264 -15.44 -12.97 6.17
CA LEU A 264 -16.86 -12.72 5.88
C LEU A 264 -17.34 -11.37 6.42
N GLU A 265 -16.94 -11.01 7.64
CA GLU A 265 -17.22 -9.70 8.25
C GLU A 265 -16.64 -8.54 7.45
N LYS A 266 -15.62 -8.80 6.62
CA LYS A 266 -15.01 -7.84 5.69
C LYS A 266 -15.60 -7.90 4.28
N HIS A 267 -16.77 -8.53 4.12
CA HIS A 267 -17.50 -8.68 2.86
C HIS A 267 -16.74 -9.46 1.77
N ILE A 268 -15.86 -10.38 2.17
CA ILE A 268 -15.23 -11.35 1.25
C ILE A 268 -16.21 -12.49 1.02
N ASN A 269 -16.24 -13.05 -0.21
CA ASN A 269 -17.11 -14.18 -0.50
C ASN A 269 -16.66 -15.46 0.23
N GLU A 270 -17.58 -16.40 0.41
CA GLU A 270 -17.39 -17.63 1.18
C GLU A 270 -16.18 -18.46 0.72
N ASP A 271 -16.00 -18.62 -0.59
CA ASP A 271 -14.92 -19.45 -1.15
C ASP A 271 -13.55 -18.81 -0.87
N ASP A 272 -13.40 -17.52 -1.15
CA ASP A 272 -12.16 -16.78 -0.87
C ASP A 272 -11.89 -16.68 0.65
N ALA A 273 -12.93 -16.45 1.46
CA ALA A 273 -12.79 -16.37 2.91
C ALA A 273 -12.23 -17.67 3.51
N LYS A 274 -12.75 -18.81 3.06
CA LYS A 274 -12.25 -20.14 3.44
C LYS A 274 -10.84 -20.38 2.91
N ALA A 275 -10.56 -20.00 1.67
CA ALA A 275 -9.23 -20.15 1.08
C ALA A 275 -8.15 -19.30 1.80
N TYR A 276 -8.48 -18.07 2.20
CA TYR A 276 -7.58 -17.20 2.96
C TYR A 276 -7.27 -17.76 4.34
N ALA A 277 -8.29 -18.14 5.10
CA ALA A 277 -8.13 -18.74 6.42
C ALA A 277 -7.32 -20.04 6.36
N PHE A 278 -7.63 -20.91 5.39
CA PHE A 278 -6.93 -22.16 5.19
C PHE A 278 -5.46 -21.97 4.80
N ALA A 279 -5.16 -21.01 3.92
CA ALA A 279 -3.77 -20.74 3.51
C ALA A 279 -2.91 -20.25 4.69
N ILE A 280 -3.47 -19.45 5.59
CA ILE A 280 -2.76 -18.97 6.79
C ILE A 280 -2.57 -20.14 7.77
N ALA A 281 -3.62 -20.92 8.05
CA ALA A 281 -3.51 -22.11 8.90
C ALA A 281 -2.45 -23.08 8.35
N PHE A 282 -2.48 -23.36 7.05
CA PHE A 282 -1.49 -24.21 6.37
C PHE A 282 -0.06 -23.67 6.52
N TYR A 283 0.14 -22.35 6.41
CA TYR A 283 1.45 -21.71 6.62
C TYR A 283 1.97 -21.91 8.05
N THR A 284 1.11 -21.77 9.06
CA THR A 284 1.47 -21.89 10.49
C THR A 284 1.73 -23.32 10.97
N GLY A 285 1.46 -24.32 10.12
CA GLY A 285 1.83 -25.71 10.39
C GLY A 285 3.32 -25.99 10.09
N ALA A 286 3.63 -27.22 9.69
CA ALA A 286 5.00 -27.68 9.45
C ALA A 286 5.66 -27.14 8.15
N TYR A 287 5.00 -26.26 7.40
CA TYR A 287 5.39 -25.90 6.02
C TYR A 287 5.86 -24.46 5.83
N SER A 288 6.04 -23.71 6.92
CA SER A 288 6.53 -22.32 6.92
C SER A 288 7.92 -22.19 6.26
N GLU A 289 8.82 -23.15 6.45
CA GLU A 289 10.18 -23.13 5.88
C GLU A 289 10.17 -23.26 4.33
N MET A 290 9.38 -24.19 3.79
CA MET A 290 9.29 -24.42 2.34
C MET A 290 8.61 -23.23 1.62
N LEU A 291 7.54 -22.69 2.19
CA LEU A 291 6.85 -21.52 1.63
C LEU A 291 7.72 -20.26 1.71
N SER A 292 8.49 -20.10 2.80
CA SER A 292 9.46 -19.01 2.95
C SER A 292 10.62 -19.09 1.94
N LEU A 293 11.08 -20.30 1.60
CA LEU A 293 12.08 -20.50 0.55
C LEU A 293 11.54 -20.09 -0.83
N ASN A 294 10.32 -20.51 -1.15
CA ASN A 294 9.68 -20.18 -2.43
C ASN A 294 9.30 -18.69 -2.53
N ALA A 295 8.97 -18.04 -1.41
CA ALA A 295 8.78 -16.59 -1.32
C ALA A 295 10.03 -15.82 -1.75
N ASN A 296 11.22 -16.30 -1.37
CA ASN A 296 12.49 -15.73 -1.79
C ASN A 296 12.66 -15.78 -3.32
N ILE A 297 12.27 -16.89 -3.96
CA ILE A 297 12.36 -17.05 -5.43
C ILE A 297 11.40 -16.07 -6.13
N PHE A 298 10.19 -15.89 -5.59
CA PHE A 298 9.23 -14.92 -6.10
C PHE A 298 9.72 -13.47 -5.94
N ALA A 299 10.20 -13.10 -4.75
CA ALA A 299 10.77 -11.76 -4.48
C ALA A 299 11.96 -11.47 -5.41
N ARG A 300 12.87 -12.43 -5.59
CA ARG A 300 14.02 -12.30 -6.51
C ARG A 300 13.62 -12.20 -7.98
N ARG A 301 12.66 -13.02 -8.46
CA ARG A 301 12.14 -12.92 -9.84
C ARG A 301 11.53 -11.54 -10.11
N TRP A 302 10.89 -10.92 -9.13
CA TRP A 302 10.34 -9.57 -9.24
C TRP A 302 11.44 -8.49 -9.28
N GLN A 303 12.47 -8.58 -8.43
CA GLN A 303 13.66 -7.69 -8.48
C GLN A 303 14.40 -7.75 -9.83
N ARG A 304 14.36 -8.89 -10.53
CA ARG A 304 15.05 -9.14 -11.81
C ARG A 304 14.47 -8.44 -13.03
N ASN A 305 13.30 -7.81 -12.94
CA ASN A 305 12.84 -6.89 -13.99
C ASN A 305 13.69 -5.61 -14.10
N LYS A 306 14.77 -5.46 -13.33
CA LYS A 306 15.71 -4.31 -13.43
C LYS A 306 17.18 -4.60 -13.76
N ALA A 307 17.76 -5.80 -13.60
CA ALA A 307 19.08 -6.16 -14.18
C ALA A 307 19.54 -7.60 -13.85
N THR A 308 20.09 -8.27 -14.86
CA THR A 308 21.05 -9.42 -14.84
C THR A 308 20.62 -10.85 -14.51
N ASN A 309 21.30 -11.76 -15.24
CA ASN A 309 21.12 -13.21 -15.38
C ASN A 309 21.39 -14.00 -14.09
N ALA A 310 20.48 -14.88 -13.74
CA ALA A 310 20.57 -15.93 -12.72
C ALA A 310 19.46 -16.96 -12.99
N GLU A 311 19.68 -18.17 -12.52
CA GLU A 311 19.19 -19.43 -13.09
C GLU A 311 17.66 -19.66 -13.09
N ASN A 312 17.24 -20.52 -14.01
CA ASN A 312 15.89 -21.00 -14.28
C ASN A 312 15.37 -21.96 -13.19
N VAL A 313 15.05 -21.47 -11.99
CA VAL A 313 14.28 -22.28 -11.03
C VAL A 313 12.79 -22.08 -11.31
N GLN A 314 12.12 -23.05 -11.92
CA GLN A 314 10.66 -23.06 -12.09
C GLN A 314 9.99 -23.16 -10.72
N VAL A 315 9.10 -22.22 -10.40
CA VAL A 315 8.22 -22.35 -9.24
C VAL A 315 6.97 -23.09 -9.71
N ASP A 316 6.63 -24.17 -9.01
CA ASP A 316 5.47 -25.00 -9.28
C ASP A 316 4.15 -24.21 -9.12
N ASP A 317 3.20 -24.43 -10.03
CA ASP A 317 1.89 -23.75 -10.04
C ASP A 317 1.12 -23.99 -8.73
N ASN A 318 1.36 -25.13 -8.07
CA ASN A 318 0.74 -25.45 -6.79
C ASN A 318 1.22 -24.48 -5.68
N THR A 319 2.51 -24.17 -5.62
CA THR A 319 3.06 -23.21 -4.64
C THR A 319 2.59 -21.78 -4.91
N ALA A 320 2.43 -21.41 -6.19
CA ALA A 320 1.89 -20.11 -6.57
C ALA A 320 0.46 -19.91 -6.03
N MET A 321 -0.39 -20.95 -6.09
CA MET A 321 -1.75 -20.85 -5.54
C MET A 321 -1.78 -20.68 -4.01
N ILE A 322 -0.92 -21.40 -3.28
CA ILE A 322 -0.81 -21.25 -1.82
C ILE A 322 -0.38 -19.82 -1.47
N MET A 323 0.65 -19.30 -2.16
CA MET A 323 1.16 -17.93 -1.97
C MET A 323 0.10 -16.87 -2.28
N TYR A 324 -0.69 -17.07 -3.35
CA TYR A 324 -1.76 -16.15 -3.73
C TYR A 324 -2.78 -15.97 -2.60
N TYR A 325 -3.30 -17.07 -2.06
CA TYR A 325 -4.30 -17.02 -0.99
C TYR A 325 -3.71 -16.55 0.34
N LEU A 326 -2.47 -16.93 0.66
CA LEU A 326 -1.78 -16.46 1.86
C LEU A 326 -1.62 -14.93 1.86
N ILE A 327 -1.07 -14.37 0.77
CA ILE A 327 -0.84 -12.92 0.65
C ILE A 327 -2.17 -12.16 0.65
N LYS A 328 -3.16 -12.63 -0.11
CA LYS A 328 -4.50 -12.02 -0.14
C LYS A 328 -5.16 -12.06 1.24
N GLY A 329 -5.10 -13.19 1.94
CA GLY A 329 -5.60 -13.32 3.31
C GLY A 329 -4.94 -12.31 4.27
N LEU A 330 -3.60 -12.26 4.26
CA LEU A 330 -2.84 -11.32 5.10
C LEU A 330 -3.16 -9.85 4.78
N SER A 331 -3.43 -9.51 3.51
CA SER A 331 -3.83 -8.15 3.11
C SER A 331 -5.13 -7.67 3.74
N HIS A 332 -5.99 -8.61 4.15
CA HIS A 332 -7.26 -8.32 4.81
C HIS A 332 -7.18 -8.33 6.34
N ILE A 333 -6.08 -8.82 6.93
CA ILE A 333 -5.83 -8.75 8.36
C ILE A 333 -5.30 -7.35 8.72
N ASN A 334 -5.71 -6.83 9.87
CA ASN A 334 -5.27 -5.52 10.33
C ASN A 334 -3.79 -5.55 10.74
N PHE A 335 -3.10 -4.43 10.61
CA PHE A 335 -1.73 -4.31 11.09
C PHE A 335 -1.67 -4.47 12.61
N TYR A 336 -0.65 -5.20 13.08
CA TYR A 336 -0.25 -5.23 14.46
C TYR A 336 0.85 -4.18 14.70
N TRP A 337 0.56 -3.26 15.61
CA TRP A 337 1.51 -2.24 16.05
C TRP A 337 1.97 -2.57 17.45
N GLY A 338 3.28 -2.77 17.60
CA GLY A 338 3.85 -3.16 18.87
C GLY A 338 5.19 -3.86 18.74
N ARG A 339 5.77 -4.15 19.90
CA ARG A 339 7.01 -4.88 20.01
C ARG A 339 6.77 -6.35 19.68
N VAL A 340 7.61 -6.92 18.83
CA VAL A 340 7.70 -8.35 18.55
C VAL A 340 9.16 -8.79 18.62
N VAL A 341 9.35 -10.07 18.91
CA VAL A 341 10.68 -10.67 19.06
C VAL A 341 10.83 -11.76 18.02
N ARG A 342 12.01 -11.84 17.41
CA ARG A 342 12.38 -12.93 16.51
C ARG A 342 13.72 -13.52 16.91
N TYR A 343 13.73 -14.82 17.14
CA TYR A 343 14.95 -15.57 17.45
C TYR A 343 15.46 -16.25 16.18
N VAL A 344 16.70 -15.95 15.79
CA VAL A 344 17.33 -16.55 14.60
C VAL A 344 18.72 -17.07 14.93
N LYS A 345 19.22 -17.93 14.05
CA LYS A 345 20.60 -18.40 14.08
C LYS A 345 21.35 -17.76 12.93
N LEU A 346 22.28 -16.86 13.21
CA LEU A 346 23.11 -16.18 12.23
C LEU A 346 24.56 -16.63 12.36
N SER A 347 25.27 -16.74 11.24
CA SER A 347 26.72 -16.95 11.29
C SER A 347 27.42 -15.66 11.73
N GLU A 348 28.67 -15.75 12.19
CA GLU A 348 29.48 -14.55 12.48
C GLU A 348 29.61 -13.63 11.27
N LYS A 349 29.65 -14.20 10.07
CA LYS A 349 29.69 -13.43 8.82
C LYS A 349 28.38 -12.66 8.62
N ASP A 350 27.23 -13.30 8.79
CA ASP A 350 25.93 -12.64 8.62
C ASP A 350 25.72 -11.56 9.68
N LEU A 351 26.20 -11.75 10.91
CA LEU A 351 26.14 -10.75 11.97
C LEU A 351 26.91 -9.47 11.62
N ASN A 352 28.00 -9.57 10.86
CA ASN A 352 28.78 -8.40 10.45
C ASN A 352 28.06 -7.51 9.43
N ASP A 353 27.00 -8.02 8.79
CA ASP A 353 26.12 -7.29 7.88
C ASP A 353 25.03 -6.48 8.60
N TYR A 354 24.96 -6.56 9.95
CA TYR A 354 24.02 -5.78 10.76
C TYR A 354 24.76 -4.70 11.54
N ARG A 355 24.68 -3.45 11.06
CA ARG A 355 25.27 -2.29 11.75
C ARG A 355 24.20 -1.27 12.16
N PRO A 356 24.40 -0.55 13.27
CA PRO A 356 23.50 0.54 13.65
C PRO A 356 23.31 1.55 12.51
N GLY A 357 22.05 1.87 12.21
CA GLY A 357 21.68 2.80 11.12
C GLY A 357 21.47 2.15 9.75
N GLU A 358 21.74 0.86 9.59
CA GLU A 358 21.46 0.13 8.35
C GLU A 358 19.99 -0.29 8.24
N VAL A 359 19.48 -0.28 7.00
CA VAL A 359 18.13 -0.75 6.67
C VAL A 359 18.24 -2.18 6.21
N ILE A 360 17.46 -3.06 6.84
CA ILE A 360 17.44 -4.50 6.55
C ILE A 360 16.17 -4.81 5.77
N THR A 361 16.31 -5.51 4.65
CA THR A 361 15.18 -5.97 3.82
C THR A 361 15.10 -7.49 3.89
N TRP A 362 13.95 -8.01 4.33
CA TRP A 362 13.70 -9.45 4.32
C TRP A 362 12.94 -9.86 3.07
N LEU A 363 13.59 -10.66 2.22
CA LEU A 363 13.02 -11.20 0.98
C LEU A 363 12.07 -12.41 1.23
N GLN A 364 11.83 -12.76 2.49
CA GLN A 364 11.03 -13.91 2.91
C GLN A 364 9.98 -13.47 3.90
N PHE A 365 8.93 -14.29 4.04
CA PHE A 365 8.01 -14.15 5.16
C PHE A 365 8.80 -14.19 6.46
N SER A 366 8.58 -13.17 7.29
CA SER A 366 9.28 -13.07 8.57
C SER A 366 8.26 -13.22 9.68
N SER A 367 8.23 -14.40 10.29
CA SER A 367 7.50 -14.68 11.53
C SER A 367 8.18 -14.04 12.75
N SER A 368 7.42 -13.42 13.64
CA SER A 368 7.89 -12.91 14.92
C SER A 368 6.83 -13.17 15.98
N ASP A 369 7.21 -13.18 17.25
CA ASP A 369 6.29 -13.48 18.35
C ASP A 369 6.05 -12.21 19.19
N LYS A 370 4.80 -12.00 19.64
CA LYS A 370 4.48 -10.97 20.65
C LYS A 370 4.81 -11.41 22.08
N GLY A 371 5.08 -12.70 22.29
CA GLY A 371 5.13 -13.39 23.57
C GLY A 371 6.06 -12.81 24.63
N ASP A 372 5.86 -13.30 25.85
CA ASP A 372 6.60 -12.89 27.05
C ASP A 372 8.03 -13.47 27.04
N ASP A 373 9.00 -12.58 26.85
CA ASP A 373 10.44 -12.87 26.88
C ASP A 373 10.93 -13.48 28.20
N GLN A 374 10.09 -13.51 29.24
CA GLN A 374 10.39 -14.09 30.54
C GLN A 374 9.84 -15.52 30.71
N ASN A 375 9.08 -16.04 29.75
CA ASN A 375 8.55 -17.40 29.83
C ASN A 375 9.65 -18.45 29.56
N ALA A 376 10.12 -19.09 30.62
CA ALA A 376 11.19 -20.09 30.56
C ALA A 376 10.89 -21.29 29.65
N LYS A 377 9.61 -21.66 29.47
CA LYS A 377 9.22 -22.75 28.54
C LYS A 377 9.34 -22.31 27.09
N HIS A 378 9.00 -21.05 26.80
CA HIS A 378 9.10 -20.46 25.45
C HIS A 378 10.55 -20.27 25.03
N LEU A 379 11.39 -19.73 25.92
CA LEU A 379 12.85 -19.59 25.69
C LEU A 379 13.55 -20.94 25.44
N GLN A 380 12.97 -22.05 25.91
CA GLN A 380 13.52 -23.39 25.69
C GLN A 380 13.50 -23.81 24.21
N TYR A 381 12.49 -23.39 23.44
CA TYR A 381 12.40 -23.65 21.99
C TYR A 381 13.47 -22.90 21.20
N PHE A 382 13.96 -21.77 21.71
CA PHE A 382 14.93 -20.92 21.03
C PHE A 382 16.36 -21.04 21.57
N LYS A 383 16.65 -22.03 22.44
CA LYS A 383 17.96 -22.21 23.07
C LYS A 383 19.14 -22.30 22.09
N GLU A 384 18.91 -22.79 20.87
CA GLU A 384 19.95 -22.92 19.84
C GLU A 384 20.11 -21.69 18.93
N ARG A 385 19.29 -20.66 19.13
CA ARG A 385 19.32 -19.40 18.37
C ARG A 385 20.29 -18.42 19.06
N ASN A 386 21.26 -17.92 18.32
CA ASN A 386 22.32 -17.04 18.85
C ASN A 386 22.03 -15.54 18.67
N THR A 387 20.90 -15.18 18.05
CA THR A 387 20.55 -13.78 17.80
C THR A 387 19.07 -13.53 18.06
N LYS A 388 18.79 -12.43 18.73
CA LYS A 388 17.44 -11.95 19.05
C LYS A 388 17.22 -10.59 18.39
N PHE A 389 16.30 -10.53 17.45
CA PHE A 389 15.78 -9.27 16.94
C PHE A 389 14.65 -8.78 17.82
N ILE A 390 14.74 -7.51 18.23
CA ILE A 390 13.64 -6.78 18.84
C ILE A 390 13.13 -5.84 17.76
N ILE A 391 11.92 -6.09 17.29
CA ILE A 391 11.32 -5.42 16.14
C ILE A 391 10.11 -4.63 16.63
N TYR A 392 10.03 -3.36 16.24
CA TYR A 392 8.82 -2.57 16.42
C TYR A 392 7.99 -2.66 15.14
N SER A 393 6.95 -3.49 15.19
CA SER A 393 6.08 -3.74 14.05
C SER A 393 5.23 -2.51 13.73
N LEU A 394 5.23 -2.11 12.46
CA LEU A 394 4.27 -1.16 11.89
C LEU A 394 3.35 -1.83 10.85
N THR A 395 3.84 -2.89 10.20
CA THR A 395 3.18 -3.55 9.07
C THR A 395 2.96 -5.05 9.28
N GLY A 396 3.40 -5.64 10.41
CA GLY A 396 3.17 -7.05 10.70
C GLY A 396 1.68 -7.38 10.85
N ARG A 397 1.27 -8.62 10.57
CA ARG A 397 -0.11 -9.12 10.77
C ARG A 397 -0.14 -10.13 11.89
N SER A 398 -0.97 -9.90 12.91
CA SER A 398 -1.18 -10.94 13.90
C SER A 398 -2.00 -12.06 13.28
N ILE A 399 -1.44 -13.27 13.29
CA ILE A 399 -2.07 -14.46 12.70
C ILE A 399 -2.46 -15.50 13.74
N ARG A 400 -2.40 -15.14 15.03
CA ARG A 400 -2.78 -16.00 16.15
C ARG A 400 -4.13 -16.68 15.96
N ASP A 401 -5.15 -15.93 15.57
CA ASP A 401 -6.53 -16.46 15.40
C ASP A 401 -6.69 -17.38 14.19
N PHE A 402 -5.67 -17.44 13.34
CA PHE A 402 -5.62 -18.25 12.11
C PHE A 402 -4.58 -19.37 12.21
N SER A 403 -3.83 -19.44 13.33
CA SER A 403 -2.71 -20.35 13.51
C SER A 403 -3.18 -21.67 14.13
N ASN A 404 -2.64 -22.79 13.65
CA ASN A 404 -2.84 -24.08 14.32
C ASN A 404 -2.10 -24.18 15.66
N CYS A 405 -1.16 -23.26 15.90
CA CYS A 405 -0.32 -23.21 17.10
C CYS A 405 -0.72 -22.06 18.02
N SER A 406 -1.95 -21.54 17.93
CA SER A 406 -2.43 -20.35 18.65
C SER A 406 -2.40 -20.46 20.18
N GLN A 407 -2.23 -21.66 20.72
CA GLN A 407 -2.07 -21.94 22.15
C GLN A 407 -0.62 -21.76 22.61
N ASP A 408 0.34 -21.90 21.71
CA ASP A 408 1.78 -21.90 21.99
C ASP A 408 2.49 -20.64 21.44
N GLU A 409 1.92 -19.97 20.43
CA GLU A 409 2.54 -18.82 19.75
C GLU A 409 1.53 -17.66 19.52
N ASP A 410 1.96 -16.42 19.77
CA ASP A 410 1.22 -15.19 19.39
C ASP A 410 1.91 -14.53 18.19
N GLU A 411 1.84 -15.25 17.07
CA GLU A 411 2.62 -14.95 15.88
C GLU A 411 2.15 -13.66 15.16
N VAL A 412 3.15 -12.89 14.72
CA VAL A 412 3.05 -11.71 13.86
C VAL A 412 3.89 -11.97 12.61
N LEU A 413 3.22 -12.00 11.47
CA LEU A 413 3.84 -12.30 10.18
C LEU A 413 4.06 -11.02 9.36
N PHE A 414 5.29 -10.85 8.88
CA PHE A 414 5.65 -9.81 7.92
C PHE A 414 5.72 -10.39 6.50
N LEU A 415 5.20 -9.62 5.54
CA LEU A 415 5.26 -9.97 4.12
C LEU A 415 6.70 -9.80 3.58
N PRO A 416 7.09 -10.55 2.53
CA PRO A 416 8.35 -10.33 1.83
C PRO A 416 8.44 -8.92 1.21
N HIS A 417 9.61 -8.29 1.30
CA HIS A 417 9.91 -6.96 0.73
C HIS A 417 11.01 -6.99 -0.33
#